data_AF-A0A7X7J452-F1
#
_entry.id   AF-A0A7X7J452-F1
#
_cell.length_a   1.000
_cell.length_b   1.000
_cell.length_c   1.000
_cell.angle_alpha   90.00
_cell.angle_beta   90.00
_cell.angle_gamma   90.00
#
_symmetry.space_group_name_H-M   'P 1'
#
loop_
_entity.id
_entity.type
_entity.pdbx_description
1 polymer ?
#
loop_
_entity_poly.entity_id
_entity_poly.type
_entity_poly.pdbx_seq_one_letter_code
_entity_poly.pdbx_strand_id
1 'polypeptide(L)'
;AIIIPALLFGLMHILNPEIKEYGFWLTMPQYVLFGLLFGLMVVVDDGIETAVGAHTANNIFLCVFITSKSSALQTYALYKEINIIPSIMDTVELLIMGSTLIIILAIKYKWKFSVLNKKIEIETFK
;
A
#
# COMPACT_ATOMS: atom_id res chain seq x y z
N ALA A 1 -10.49 13.01 1.12
CA ALA A 1 -10.16 12.07 2.21
C ALA A 1 -8.84 11.32 1.97
N ILE A 2 -8.61 10.71 0.81
CA ILE A 2 -7.51 9.73 0.63
C ILE A 2 -6.15 10.33 0.24
N ILE A 3 -6.14 11.42 -0.55
CA ILE A 3 -4.90 11.95 -1.15
C ILE A 3 -3.86 12.40 -0.09
N ILE A 4 -4.28 13.20 0.89
CA ILE A 4 -3.36 13.70 1.92
C ILE A 4 -2.77 12.55 2.75
N PRO A 5 -3.56 11.61 3.33
CA PRO A 5 -3.01 10.44 4.00
C PRO A 5 -2.06 9.61 3.15
N ALA A 6 -2.37 9.41 1.86
CA ALA A 6 -1.52 8.64 0.95
C ALA A 6 -0.17 9.33 0.70
N LEU A 7 -0.17 10.66 0.53
CA LEU A 7 1.06 11.44 0.40
C LEU A 7 1.89 11.42 1.68
N LEU A 8 1.25 11.59 2.84
CA LEU A 8 1.92 11.50 4.14
C LEU A 8 2.52 10.10 4.37
N PHE A 9 1.78 9.06 4.03
CA PHE A 9 2.27 7.68 4.06
C PHE A 9 3.51 7.52 3.18
N GLY A 10 3.46 7.98 1.92
CA GLY A 10 4.62 7.95 1.04
C GLY A 10 5.82 8.71 1.61
N LEU A 11 5.60 9.93 2.12
CA LEU A 11 6.66 10.77 2.67
C LEU A 11 7.36 10.15 3.88
N MET A 12 6.65 9.37 4.72
CA MET A 12 7.29 8.65 5.83
C MET A 12 8.39 7.66 5.36
N HIS A 13 8.32 7.21 4.11
CA HIS A 13 9.25 6.24 3.53
C HIS A 13 10.37 6.88 2.69
N ILE A 14 10.44 8.22 2.62
CA ILE A 14 11.44 8.90 1.78
C ILE A 14 12.89 8.59 2.21
N LEU A 15 13.11 8.27 3.48
CA LEU A 15 14.42 7.94 4.05
C LEU A 15 14.75 6.45 3.98
N ASN A 16 13.90 5.64 3.35
CA ASN A 16 14.12 4.21 3.23
C ASN A 16 15.31 3.91 2.31
N PRO A 17 16.11 2.85 2.59
CA PRO A 17 17.31 2.56 1.80
C PRO A 17 16.99 2.23 0.34
N GLU A 18 15.81 1.68 0.04
CA GLU A 18 15.34 1.40 -1.31
C GLU A 18 15.26 2.68 -2.16
N ILE A 19 14.87 3.81 -1.57
CA ILE A 19 14.80 5.11 -2.29
C ILE A 19 16.19 5.52 -2.78
N LYS A 20 17.21 5.32 -1.94
CA LYS A 20 18.60 5.64 -2.25
C LYS A 20 19.19 4.68 -3.29
N GLU A 21 18.85 3.40 -3.20
CA GLU A 21 19.39 2.36 -4.09
C GLU A 21 18.73 2.36 -5.47
N TYR A 22 17.40 2.42 -5.51
CA TYR A 22 16.61 2.23 -6.74
C TYR A 22 16.10 3.53 -7.34
N GLY A 23 16.27 4.65 -6.63
CA GLY A 23 15.94 5.98 -7.10
C GLY A 23 14.53 6.44 -6.72
N PHE A 24 14.44 7.75 -6.47
CA PHE A 24 13.21 8.42 -6.02
C PHE A 24 12.03 8.19 -6.96
N TRP A 25 12.22 8.42 -8.26
CA TRP A 25 11.13 8.41 -9.24
C TRP A 25 10.57 7.03 -9.57
N LEU A 26 11.32 5.96 -9.30
CA LEU A 26 10.86 4.58 -9.49
C LEU A 26 10.21 4.02 -8.22
N THR A 27 10.68 4.45 -7.04
CA THR A 27 10.32 3.82 -5.76
C THR A 27 9.25 4.60 -4.99
N MET A 28 9.31 5.95 -4.96
CA MET A 28 8.32 6.75 -4.25
C MET A 28 6.88 6.59 -4.76
N PRO A 29 6.62 6.46 -6.08
CA PRO A 29 5.28 6.17 -6.57
C PRO A 29 4.67 4.90 -5.96
N GLN A 30 5.50 3.88 -5.67
CA GLN A 30 5.03 2.63 -5.06
C GLN A 30 4.52 2.87 -3.63
N TYR A 31 5.25 3.62 -2.81
CA TYR A 31 4.82 3.95 -1.46
C TYR A 31 3.55 4.81 -1.44
N VAL A 32 3.46 5.82 -2.31
CA VAL A 32 2.23 6.63 -2.44
C VAL A 32 1.07 5.77 -2.94
N LEU A 33 1.30 4.86 -3.88
CA LEU A 33 0.29 3.95 -4.40
C LEU A 33 -0.24 2.99 -3.32
N PHE A 34 0.62 2.44 -2.46
CA PHE A 34 0.19 1.69 -1.28
C PHE A 34 -0.76 2.52 -0.40
N GLY A 35 -0.37 3.77 -0.12
CA GLY A 35 -1.21 4.70 0.65
C GLY A 35 -2.57 4.96 -0.01
N LEU A 36 -2.61 5.10 -1.33
CA LEU A 36 -3.85 5.29 -2.09
C LEU A 36 -4.75 4.03 -2.04
N LEU A 37 -4.17 2.85 -2.26
CA LEU A 37 -4.89 1.58 -2.26
C LEU A 37 -5.48 1.27 -0.87
N PHE A 38 -4.69 1.39 0.19
CA PHE A 38 -5.18 1.21 1.55
C PHE A 38 -6.16 2.29 1.97
N GLY A 39 -5.93 3.55 1.60
CA GLY A 39 -6.88 4.62 1.88
C GLY A 39 -8.23 4.42 1.18
N LEU A 40 -8.24 3.88 -0.04
CA LEU A 40 -9.47 3.46 -0.73
C LEU A 40 -10.19 2.36 0.04
N MET A 41 -9.48 1.33 0.49
CA MET A 41 -10.05 0.27 1.32
C MET A 41 -10.69 0.84 2.57
N VAL A 42 -9.99 1.73 3.30
CA VAL A 42 -10.53 2.32 4.54
C VAL A 42 -11.85 3.05 4.31
N VAL A 43 -11.94 3.87 3.25
CA VAL A 43 -13.15 4.65 2.98
C VAL A 43 -14.31 3.77 2.51
N VAL A 44 -14.02 2.73 1.73
CA VAL A 44 -15.06 1.86 1.16
C VAL A 44 -15.56 0.81 2.14
N ASP A 45 -14.68 0.36 3.04
CA ASP A 45 -14.98 -0.60 4.11
C ASP A 45 -15.58 0.07 5.36
N ASP A 46 -15.47 1.40 5.47
CA ASP A 46 -15.87 2.18 6.66
C ASP A 46 -15.17 1.69 7.94
N GLY A 47 -13.89 1.34 7.81
CA GLY A 47 -13.09 0.69 8.84
C GLY A 47 -11.64 0.55 8.43
N ILE A 48 -10.75 0.22 9.36
CA ILE A 48 -9.31 0.07 9.08
C ILE A 48 -8.87 -1.40 8.96
N GLU A 49 -9.74 -2.33 9.30
CA GLU A 49 -9.46 -3.74 9.52
C GLU A 49 -8.92 -4.41 8.25
N THR A 50 -9.56 -4.19 7.11
CA THR A 50 -9.12 -4.78 5.84
C THR A 50 -7.79 -4.20 5.36
N ALA A 51 -7.58 -2.89 5.52
CA ALA A 51 -6.34 -2.22 5.15
C ALA A 51 -5.17 -2.65 6.04
N VAL A 52 -5.36 -2.67 7.36
CA VAL A 52 -4.37 -3.14 8.33
C VAL A 52 -4.06 -4.62 8.12
N GLY A 53 -5.07 -5.44 7.86
CA GLY A 53 -4.90 -6.86 7.55
C GLY A 53 -4.07 -7.08 6.28
N ALA A 54 -4.39 -6.38 5.19
CA ALA A 54 -3.64 -6.46 3.95
C ALA A 54 -2.18 -5.99 4.11
N HIS A 55 -1.98 -4.86 4.80
CA HIS A 55 -0.65 -4.34 5.08
C HIS A 55 0.18 -5.29 5.94
N THR A 56 -0.41 -5.85 6.99
CA THR A 56 0.26 -6.80 7.88
C THR A 56 0.62 -8.08 7.12
N ALA A 57 -0.29 -8.62 6.32
CA ALA A 57 -0.03 -9.80 5.50
C ALA A 57 1.13 -9.58 4.50
N ASN A 58 1.17 -8.42 3.84
CA ASN A 58 2.29 -8.06 2.95
C ASN A 58 3.63 -8.02 3.70
N ASN A 59 3.67 -7.39 4.87
CA ASN A 59 4.90 -7.32 5.66
C ASN A 59 5.35 -8.68 6.19
N ILE A 60 4.43 -9.53 6.66
CA ILE A 60 4.75 -10.90 7.07
C ILE A 60 5.31 -11.68 5.88
N PHE A 61 4.67 -11.58 4.71
CA PHE A 61 5.14 -12.23 3.50
C PHE A 61 6.57 -11.81 3.17
N LEU A 62 6.87 -10.50 3.13
CA LEU A 62 8.22 -10.02 2.89
C LEU A 62 9.21 -10.52 3.96
N CYS A 63 8.89 -10.38 5.24
CA CYS A 63 9.77 -10.82 6.33
C CYS A 63 10.11 -12.31 6.29
N VAL A 64 9.18 -13.15 5.83
CA VAL A 64 9.37 -14.60 5.78
C VAL A 64 10.01 -15.02 4.47
N PHE A 65 9.63 -14.43 3.34
CA PHE A 65 10.01 -14.95 2.04
C PHE A 65 11.10 -14.16 1.34
N ILE A 66 11.13 -12.82 1.42
CA ILE A 66 11.99 -12.01 0.54
C ILE A 66 12.75 -10.94 1.34
N THR A 67 14.07 -10.93 1.21
CA THR A 67 14.92 -9.83 1.71
C THR A 67 15.97 -9.43 0.68
N SER A 68 16.48 -8.20 0.77
CA SER A 68 17.56 -7.67 -0.05
C SER A 68 18.50 -6.81 0.80
N LYS A 69 19.69 -6.48 0.28
CA LYS A 69 20.63 -5.60 0.98
C LYS A 69 20.03 -4.21 1.27
N SER A 70 19.11 -3.75 0.43
CA SER A 70 18.49 -2.42 0.51
C SER A 70 17.11 -2.43 1.12
N SER A 71 16.62 -3.59 1.59
CA SER A 71 15.34 -3.68 2.30
C SER A 71 15.38 -2.84 3.58
N ALA A 72 14.37 -1.99 3.80
CA ALA A 72 14.22 -1.17 5.00
C ALA A 72 14.14 -2.03 6.27
N LEU A 73 13.49 -3.20 6.16
CA LEU A 73 13.45 -4.20 7.22
C LEU A 73 14.31 -5.41 6.82
N GLN A 74 15.36 -5.67 7.60
CA GLN A 74 16.26 -6.80 7.41
C GLN A 74 15.79 -7.99 8.24
N THR A 75 15.63 -9.15 7.60
CA THR A 75 15.12 -10.37 8.22
C THR A 75 15.84 -11.61 7.68
N TYR A 76 15.74 -12.74 8.39
CA TYR A 76 16.23 -14.05 7.92
C TYR A 76 15.19 -14.69 6.98
N ALA A 77 14.86 -14.00 5.90
CA ALA A 77 13.90 -14.47 4.91
C ALA A 77 14.42 -15.68 4.10
N LEU A 78 13.51 -16.50 3.58
CA LEU A 78 13.83 -17.71 2.81
C LEU A 78 14.63 -17.43 1.53
N TYR A 79 14.31 -16.33 0.85
CA TYR A 79 14.98 -15.90 -0.36
C TYR A 79 15.65 -14.55 -0.14
N LYS A 80 16.90 -14.47 -0.61
CA LYS A 80 17.64 -13.22 -0.68
C LYS A 80 17.80 -12.81 -2.13
N GLU A 81 17.24 -11.67 -2.49
CA GLU A 81 17.41 -11.11 -3.81
C GLU A 81 18.76 -10.41 -3.92
N ILE A 82 19.57 -10.85 -4.88
CA ILE A 82 20.96 -10.38 -5.07
C ILE A 82 21.11 -9.45 -6.27
N ASN A 83 20.18 -9.50 -7.23
CA ASN A 83 20.21 -8.72 -8.46
C ASN A 83 18.85 -8.08 -8.69
N ILE A 84 18.71 -6.81 -8.32
CA ILE A 84 17.46 -6.05 -8.47
C ILE A 84 17.63 -5.08 -9.63
N ILE A 85 16.74 -5.18 -10.62
CA ILE A 85 16.66 -4.26 -11.75
C ILE A 85 15.36 -3.47 -11.58
N PRO A 86 15.40 -2.29 -10.95
CA PRO A 86 14.19 -1.53 -10.66
C PRO A 86 13.55 -1.04 -11.96
N SER A 87 12.23 -1.14 -12.03
CA SER A 87 11.47 -0.82 -13.24
C SER A 87 10.17 -0.11 -12.90
N ILE A 88 9.65 0.65 -13.85
CA ILE A 88 8.29 1.18 -13.74
C ILE A 88 7.24 0.06 -13.69
N MET A 89 7.59 -1.11 -14.22
CA MET A 89 6.74 -2.30 -14.17
C MET A 89 6.43 -2.74 -12.74
N ASP A 90 7.36 -2.55 -11.79
CA ASP A 90 7.15 -2.89 -10.38
C ASP A 90 5.95 -2.11 -9.79
N THR A 91 5.79 -0.84 -10.21
CA THR A 91 4.64 -0.02 -9.81
C THR A 91 3.35 -0.48 -10.49
N VAL A 92 3.42 -0.91 -11.75
CA VAL A 92 2.27 -1.43 -12.49
C VAL A 92 1.80 -2.76 -11.89
N GLU A 93 2.73 -3.64 -11.55
CA GLU A 93 2.46 -4.91 -10.87
C GLU A 93 1.79 -4.67 -9.52
N LEU A 94 2.33 -3.76 -8.69
CA LEU A 94 1.70 -3.34 -7.44
C LEU A 94 0.26 -2.85 -7.67
N LEU A 95 0.02 -2.04 -8.70
CA LEU A 95 -1.32 -1.57 -9.03
C LEU A 95 -2.26 -2.73 -9.38
N ILE A 96 -1.78 -3.70 -10.18
CA ILE A 96 -2.55 -4.88 -10.59
C ILE A 96 -2.87 -5.77 -9.38
N MET A 97 -1.88 -6.13 -8.58
CA MET A 97 -2.07 -6.97 -7.39
C MET A 97 -2.96 -6.29 -6.35
N GLY A 98 -2.72 -5.00 -6.07
CA GLY A 98 -3.56 -4.21 -5.17
C GLY A 98 -5.01 -4.09 -5.63
N SER A 99 -5.22 -3.82 -6.92
CA SER A 99 -6.57 -3.75 -7.51
C SER A 99 -7.27 -5.11 -7.47
N THR A 100 -6.54 -6.19 -7.75
CA THR A 100 -7.07 -7.57 -7.67
C THR A 100 -7.54 -7.88 -6.25
N LEU A 101 -6.73 -7.57 -5.23
CA LEU A 101 -7.12 -7.73 -3.83
C LEU A 101 -8.38 -6.92 -3.52
N ILE A 102 -8.43 -5.65 -3.91
CA ILE A 102 -9.59 -4.77 -3.68
C ILE A 102 -10.85 -5.34 -4.35
N ILE A 103 -10.75 -5.86 -5.57
CA ILE A 103 -11.89 -6.51 -6.25
C ILE A 103 -12.37 -7.73 -5.47
N ILE A 104 -11.46 -8.59 -5.01
CA ILE A 104 -11.81 -9.78 -4.20
C ILE A 104 -12.54 -9.36 -2.92
N LEU A 105 -12.01 -8.36 -2.20
CA LEU A 105 -12.62 -7.87 -0.97
C LEU A 105 -13.96 -7.17 -1.23
N ALA A 106 -14.05 -6.39 -2.30
CA ALA A 106 -15.28 -5.72 -2.70
C ALA A 106 -16.40 -6.73 -3.00
N ILE A 107 -16.08 -7.85 -3.67
CA ILE A 107 -17.03 -8.93 -3.91
C ILE A 107 -17.41 -9.60 -2.59
N LYS A 108 -16.42 -9.96 -1.76
CA LYS A 108 -16.63 -10.68 -0.49
C LYS A 108 -17.49 -9.88 0.49
N TYR A 109 -17.19 -8.60 0.68
CA TYR A 109 -17.86 -7.72 1.64
C TYR A 109 -18.98 -6.88 1.01
N LYS A 110 -19.27 -7.08 -0.28
CA LYS A 110 -20.34 -6.40 -1.03
C LYS A 110 -20.22 -4.87 -0.94
N TRP A 111 -18.99 -4.38 -1.07
CA TRP A 111 -18.68 -2.97 -0.96
C TRP A 111 -19.42 -2.11 -1.99
N LYS A 112 -19.78 -0.89 -1.59
CA LYS A 112 -20.44 0.10 -2.45
C LYS A 112 -19.55 1.33 -2.61
N PHE A 113 -18.90 1.43 -3.76
CA PHE A 113 -18.02 2.55 -4.10
C PHE A 113 -18.75 3.91 -4.21
N SER A 114 -20.09 3.94 -4.21
CA SER A 114 -20.85 5.19 -4.17
C SER A 114 -20.57 6.03 -2.93
N VAL A 115 -20.03 5.45 -1.85
CA VAL A 115 -19.59 6.18 -0.65
C VAL A 115 -18.53 7.24 -0.96
N LEU A 116 -17.69 7.04 -1.98
CA LEU A 116 -16.64 7.98 -2.38
C LEU A 116 -17.19 9.34 -2.83
N ASN A 117 -18.45 9.37 -3.28
CA ASN A 117 -19.13 10.57 -3.76
C ASN A 117 -20.12 11.14 -2.75
N LYS A 118 -20.29 10.51 -1.58
CA LYS A 118 -21.19 11.02 -0.54
C LYS A 118 -20.59 12.27 0.10
N LYS A 119 -21.45 13.25 0.39
CA LYS A 119 -21.06 14.41 1.19
C LYS A 119 -20.87 13.97 2.64
N ILE A 120 -19.90 14.58 3.32
CA ILE A 120 -19.68 14.37 4.75
C ILE A 120 -20.81 15.09 5.47
N GLU A 121 -21.70 14.33 6.12
CA GLU A 121 -22.69 14.88 7.03
C GLU A 121 -21.98 15.14 8.36
N ILE A 122 -21.94 16.40 8.78
CA ILE A 122 -21.41 16.77 10.09
C ILE A 122 -22.57 16.58 11.06
N GLU A 123 -22.54 15.52 11.88
CA GLU A 123 -23.43 15.43 13.03
C GLU A 123 -23.08 16.58 13.97
N THR A 124 -23.89 17.63 13.94
CA THR A 124 -23.87 18.66 14.98
C THR A 124 -24.49 18.04 16.22
N PHE A 125 -23.63 17.62 17.15
CA PHE A 125 -24.03 17.27 18.51
C PHE A 125 -24.89 18.42 19.07
N LYS A 126 -26.16 18.13 19.36
CA LYS A 126 -27.06 19.00 20.11
C LYS A 126 -26.95 18.71 21.60
#